data_AF-A0A3D4I0S0-F1
#
_entry.id   AF-A0A3D4I0S0-F1
#
_cell.length_a   1.000
_cell.length_b   1.000
_cell.length_c   1.000
_cell.angle_alpha   90.00
_cell.angle_beta   90.00
_cell.angle_gamma   90.00
#
_symmetry.space_group_name_H-M   'P 1'
#
loop_
_entity.id
_entity.type
_entity.pdbx_description
1 polymer ?
#
loop_
_entity_poly.entity_id
_entity_poly.type
_entity_poly.pdbx_seq_one_letter_code
_entity_poly.pdbx_strand_id
1 'polypeptide(L)'
;ELVCACVRPEKTKFSPSPVEGFGLCGVVRENINIGTLIKSIIVLQNGHEIKISTLSGEKYPEKGKNVFVYWDPNDAVIMKTVSQEIHSMIENVDLGSFVKKAGSRAG
;
A
#
# COMPACT_ATOMS: atom_id res chain seq x y z
N GLU A 1 3.29 3.43 -13.93
CA GLU A 1 2.22 4.08 -13.15
C GLU A 1 2.41 3.72 -11.67
N LEU A 2 2.25 4.67 -10.73
CA LEU A 2 2.43 4.41 -9.30
C LEU A 2 1.07 4.51 -8.60
N VAL A 3 0.65 3.40 -7.99
CA VAL A 3 -0.60 3.29 -7.23
C VAL A 3 -0.29 2.86 -5.80
N CYS A 4 -1.13 3.28 -4.85
CA CYS A 4 -1.03 2.83 -3.47
C CYS A 4 -1.94 1.63 -3.28
N ALA A 5 -1.40 0.50 -2.82
CA ALA A 5 -2.17 -0.66 -2.41
C ALA A 5 -2.32 -0.66 -0.88
N CYS A 6 -3.57 -0.67 -0.41
CA CYS A 6 -3.91 -0.79 1.00
C CYS A 6 -4.49 -2.17 1.28
N VAL A 7 -3.89 -2.89 2.22
CA VAL A 7 -4.35 -4.20 2.66
C VAL A 7 -4.57 -4.14 4.17
N ARG A 8 -5.67 -4.72 4.65
CA ARG A 8 -5.94 -4.77 6.08
C ARG A 8 -4.92 -5.71 6.77
N PRO A 9 -4.43 -5.38 7.97
CA PRO A 9 -3.43 -6.21 8.66
C PRO A 9 -3.84 -7.67 8.86
N GLU A 10 -5.12 -7.94 9.10
CA GLU A 10 -5.70 -9.29 9.26
C GLU A 10 -5.84 -10.06 7.94
N LYS A 11 -5.74 -9.39 6.79
CA LYS A 11 -5.69 -10.01 5.45
C LYS A 11 -4.27 -10.13 4.91
N THR A 12 -3.28 -9.58 5.63
CA THR A 12 -1.87 -9.65 5.27
C THR A 12 -1.26 -10.93 5.82
N LYS A 13 -0.52 -11.65 4.99
CA LYS A 13 0.07 -12.96 5.31
C LYS A 13 1.60 -12.89 5.24
N PHE A 14 2.25 -13.91 5.78
CA PHE A 14 3.71 -14.04 5.78
C PHE A 14 4.16 -15.44 5.35
N SER A 15 5.32 -15.51 4.72
CA SER A 15 5.96 -16.75 4.29
C SER A 15 7.46 -16.73 4.63
N PRO A 16 8.06 -17.86 5.03
CA PRO A 16 9.52 -17.94 5.19
C PRO A 16 10.28 -17.96 3.85
N SER A 17 9.57 -18.18 2.74
CA SER A 17 10.12 -18.28 1.39
C SER A 17 9.42 -17.30 0.42
N PRO A 18 10.05 -16.90 -0.70
CA PRO A 18 9.42 -16.06 -1.70
C PRO A 18 8.07 -16.60 -2.17
N VAL A 19 7.13 -15.69 -2.47
CA VAL A 19 5.79 -16.01 -2.98
C VAL A 19 5.68 -15.44 -4.39
N GLU A 20 5.24 -16.25 -5.34
CA GLU A 20 5.08 -15.83 -6.74
C GLU A 20 4.15 -14.61 -6.83
N GLY A 21 4.54 -13.62 -7.64
CA GLY A 21 3.80 -12.36 -7.78
C GLY A 21 4.01 -11.35 -6.65
N PHE A 22 4.77 -11.70 -5.60
CA PHE A 22 5.08 -10.80 -4.47
C PHE A 22 6.58 -10.64 -4.25
N GLY A 23 7.01 -9.38 -4.06
CA GLY A 23 8.44 -9.04 -3.87
C GLY A 23 8.76 -8.41 -2.51
N LEU A 24 7.77 -8.27 -1.62
CA LEU A 24 7.97 -7.59 -0.33
C LEU A 24 8.61 -8.53 0.69
N CYS A 25 9.78 -8.15 1.18
CA CYS A 25 10.51 -8.88 2.21
C CYS A 25 11.02 -7.90 3.28
N GLY A 26 11.00 -8.33 4.54
CA GLY A 26 11.47 -7.51 5.66
C GLY A 26 11.75 -8.32 6.91
N VAL A 27 12.29 -7.63 7.92
CA VAL A 27 12.62 -8.20 9.24
C VAL A 27 11.48 -7.92 10.20
N VAL A 28 11.05 -8.92 10.96
CA VAL A 28 10.10 -8.71 12.06
C VAL A 28 10.79 -7.95 13.19
N ARG A 29 10.42 -6.68 13.41
CA ARG A 29 10.97 -5.86 14.49
C ARG A 29 10.42 -6.27 15.86
N GLU A 30 9.12 -6.49 15.93
CA GLU A 30 8.43 -6.77 17.19
C GLU A 30 7.10 -7.48 16.97
N ASN A 31 6.69 -8.22 18.00
CA ASN A 31 5.36 -8.80 18.14
C ASN A 31 4.72 -8.19 19.38
N ILE A 32 3.50 -7.67 19.24
CA ILE A 32 2.75 -6.98 20.29
C ILE A 32 1.50 -7.80 20.58
N ASN A 33 1.37 -8.29 21.81
CA ASN A 33 0.19 -9.02 22.26
C ASN A 33 -0.90 -8.05 22.70
N ILE A 34 -2.06 -8.11 22.03
CA ILE A 34 -3.22 -7.26 22.28
C ILE A 34 -4.43 -8.17 22.50
N GLY A 35 -4.49 -8.78 23.68
CA GLY A 35 -5.55 -9.73 24.05
C GLY A 35 -5.55 -10.97 23.17
N THR A 36 -6.57 -11.11 22.33
CA THR A 36 -6.76 -12.24 21.40
C THR A 36 -6.00 -12.07 20.09
N LEU A 37 -5.28 -10.96 19.89
CA LEU A 37 -4.52 -10.69 18.68
C LEU A 37 -3.03 -10.54 18.99
N ILE A 38 -2.21 -11.00 18.05
CA ILE A 38 -0.78 -10.71 17.98
C ILE A 38 -0.56 -9.81 16.77
N LYS A 39 -0.07 -8.59 17.01
CA LYS A 39 0.34 -7.67 15.93
C LYS A 39 1.84 -7.77 15.71
N SER A 40 2.23 -8.09 14.49
CA SER A 40 3.62 -8.18 14.09
C SER A 40 3.98 -7.00 13.20
N ILE A 41 5.11 -6.35 13.49
CA ILE A 41 5.61 -5.23 12.68
C ILE A 41 6.83 -5.69 11.89
N ILE A 42 6.73 -5.61 10.57
CA ILE A 42 7.75 -6.01 9.61
C ILE A 42 8.35 -4.73 9.03
N VAL A 43 9.66 -4.56 9.15
CA VAL A 43 10.39 -3.43 8.57
C VAL A 43 11.00 -3.87 7.24
N LEU A 44 10.59 -3.21 6.16
CA LEU A 44 11.13 -3.42 4.82
C LEU A 44 12.52 -2.78 4.67
N GLN A 45 13.24 -3.13 3.61
CA GLN A 45 14.58 -2.58 3.34
C GLN A 45 14.62 -1.06 3.19
N ASN A 46 13.52 -0.45 2.75
CA ASN A 46 13.39 1.01 2.64
C ASN A 46 12.95 1.70 3.94
N GLY A 47 12.85 0.95 5.05
CA GLY A 47 12.42 1.45 6.35
C GLY A 47 10.91 1.56 6.55
N HIS A 48 10.08 1.29 5.51
CA HIS A 48 8.63 1.26 5.68
C HIS A 48 8.20 0.06 6.53
N GLU A 49 7.09 0.25 7.25
CA GLU A 49 6.51 -0.78 8.11
C GLU A 49 5.29 -1.42 7.47
N ILE A 50 5.21 -2.74 7.58
CA ILE A 50 3.99 -3.53 7.33
C ILE A 50 3.52 -4.15 8.64
N LYS A 51 2.21 -4.14 8.85
CA LYS A 51 1.57 -4.73 10.02
C LYS A 51 0.81 -5.98 9.62
N ILE A 52 1.03 -7.07 10.35
CA ILE A 52 0.25 -8.31 10.24
C ILE A 52 -0.45 -8.55 11.57
N SER A 53 -1.74 -8.87 11.54
CA SER A 53 -2.52 -9.24 12.72
C SER A 53 -2.95 -10.70 12.62
N THR A 54 -2.60 -11.52 13.62
CA THR A 54 -3.03 -12.92 13.73
C THR A 54 -3.76 -13.16 15.04
N LEU A 55 -4.57 -14.22 15.14
CA LEU A 55 -5.17 -14.60 16.42
C LEU A 55 -4.13 -15.23 17.35
N SER A 56 -4.32 -15.06 18.65
CA SER A 56 -3.52 -15.74 19.67
C SER A 56 -3.71 -17.26 19.53
N GLY A 57 -2.59 -17.99 19.44
CA GLY A 57 -2.58 -19.44 19.21
C GLY A 57 -2.40 -19.83 17.73
N GLU A 58 -2.55 -18.90 16.80
CA GLU A 58 -2.15 -19.09 15.40
C GLU A 58 -0.66 -18.82 15.20
N LYS A 59 -0.14 -19.28 14.07
CA LYS A 59 1.24 -18.99 13.67
C LYS A 59 1.37 -17.51 13.32
N TYR A 60 2.39 -16.86 13.85
CA TYR A 60 2.75 -15.48 13.56
C TYR A 60 4.23 -15.37 13.16
N PRO A 61 4.65 -14.32 12.47
CA PRO A 61 6.05 -14.15 12.09
C PRO A 61 6.88 -13.75 13.32
N GLU A 62 7.90 -14.53 13.64
CA GLU A 62 8.69 -14.35 14.87
C GLU A 62 9.66 -13.17 14.77
N LYS A 63 9.77 -12.39 15.86
CA LYS A 63 10.75 -11.31 16.00
C LYS A 63 12.15 -11.74 15.57
N GLY A 64 12.80 -10.89 14.78
CA GLY A 64 14.16 -11.07 14.26
C GLY A 64 14.26 -11.95 13.00
N LYS A 65 13.16 -12.57 12.54
CA LYS A 65 13.17 -13.36 11.30
C LYS A 65 12.93 -12.47 10.07
N ASN A 66 13.55 -12.85 8.96
CA ASN A 66 13.17 -12.37 7.63
C ASN A 66 11.92 -13.12 7.17
N VAL A 67 10.96 -12.37 6.62
CA VAL A 67 9.72 -12.92 6.09
C VAL A 67 9.32 -12.22 4.79
N PHE A 68 8.69 -12.98 3.90
CA PHE A 68 8.04 -12.47 2.70
C PHE A 68 6.59 -12.16 3.00
N VAL A 69 6.15 -10.96 2.62
CA VAL A 69 4.79 -10.46 2.85
C VAL A 69 3.98 -10.64 1.58
N TYR A 70 2.77 -11.17 1.73
CA TYR A 70 1.82 -11.35 0.63
C TYR A 70 0.37 -11.21 1.12
N TRP A 71 -0.56 -11.15 0.18
CA TRP A 71 -1.99 -11.09 0.45
C TRP A 71 -2.77 -11.77 -0.68
N ASP A 72 -4.08 -11.94 -0.51
CA ASP A 72 -4.96 -12.25 -1.63
C ASP A 72 -5.20 -10.96 -2.42
N PRO A 73 -4.92 -10.90 -3.74
CA PRO A 73 -5.14 -9.69 -4.53
C PRO A 73 -6.53 -9.06 -4.39
N ASN A 74 -7.56 -9.85 -4.10
CA ASN A 74 -8.94 -9.36 -3.91
C ASN A 74 -9.15 -8.64 -2.56
N ASP A 75 -8.24 -8.80 -1.60
CA ASP A 75 -8.28 -8.11 -0.30
C ASP A 75 -7.59 -6.73 -0.33
N ALA A 76 -7.01 -6.33 -1.48
CA ALA A 76 -6.34 -5.05 -1.65
C ALA A 76 -7.28 -3.97 -2.19
N VAL A 77 -7.19 -2.78 -1.60
CA VAL A 77 -7.83 -1.56 -2.13
C VAL A 77 -6.76 -0.72 -2.82
N ILE A 78 -6.97 -0.42 -4.10
CA ILE A 78 -6.08 0.43 -4.88
C ILE A 78 -6.54 1.88 -4.79
N MET A 79 -5.62 2.75 -4.41
CA MET A 79 -5.84 4.18 -4.33
C MET A 79 -4.95 4.89 -5.35
N LYS A 80 -5.55 5.84 -6.06
CA LYS A 80 -4.80 6.76 -6.91
C LYS A 80 -3.95 7.67 -6.04
N THR A 81 -2.76 8.00 -6.51
CA THR A 81 -1.90 8.97 -5.81
C THR A 81 -2.39 10.38 -6.09
N VAL A 82 -2.12 11.34 -5.18
CA VAL A 82 -2.44 12.76 -5.39
C VAL A 82 -1.83 13.28 -6.70
N SER A 83 -0.64 12.79 -7.07
CA SER A 83 -0.01 13.10 -8.36
C SER A 83 -0.87 12.64 -9.55
N GLN A 84 -1.58 11.52 -9.45
CA GLN A 84 -2.52 11.06 -10.47
C GLN A 84 -3.81 11.88 -10.48
N GLU A 85 -4.31 12.29 -9.31
CA GLU A 85 -5.45 13.20 -9.24
C GLU A 85 -5.10 14.53 -9.93
N ILE A 86 -3.96 15.13 -9.60
CA ILE A 86 -3.46 16.36 -10.25
C ILE A 86 -3.27 16.16 -11.75
N HIS A 87 -2.66 15.05 -12.18
CA HIS A 87 -2.49 14.75 -13.61
C HIS A 87 -3.83 14.68 -14.34
N SER A 88 -4.78 13.92 -13.77
CA SER A 88 -6.12 13.79 -14.33
C SER A 88 -6.88 15.12 -14.34
N MET A 89 -6.67 15.99 -13.34
CA MET A 89 -7.28 17.31 -13.32
C MET A 89 -6.70 18.21 -14.41
N ILE A 90 -5.37 18.21 -14.60
CA ILE A 90 -4.69 18.98 -15.66
C ILE A 90 -5.14 18.55 -17.05
N GLU A 91 -5.24 17.24 -17.32
CA GLU A 91 -5.72 16.72 -18.61
C GLU A 91 -7.17 17.10 -18.91
N ASN A 92 -7.99 17.27 -17.87
CA ASN A 92 -9.39 17.66 -17.99
C ASN A 92 -9.60 19.19 -17.94
N VAL A 93 -8.55 20.00 -17.85
CA VAL A 93 -8.68 21.47 -17.98
C VAL A 93 -8.93 21.82 -19.44
N ASP A 94 -10.17 22.21 -19.77
CA ASP A 94 -10.50 22.77 -21.08
C ASP A 94 -9.91 24.19 -21.26
N LEU A 95 -8.66 24.22 -21.72
CA LEU A 95 -7.94 25.43 -22.12
C LEU A 95 -8.56 26.13 -23.35
N GLY A 96 -9.42 25.46 -24.12
CA GLY A 96 -10.10 26.02 -25.30
C GLY A 96 -11.09 27.14 -24.94
N SER A 97 -11.67 27.08 -23.75
CA SER A 97 -12.58 28.10 -23.22
C SER A 97 -11.89 29.44 -22.92
N PHE A 98 -10.61 29.42 -22.53
CA PHE A 98 -9.83 30.62 -22.21
C PHE A 98 -9.38 31.38 -23.47
N VAL A 99 -9.01 30.65 -24.54
CA VAL A 99 -8.57 31.26 -25.81
C VAL A 99 -9.72 31.98 -26.52
N LYS A 100 -10.95 31.43 -26.49
CA LYS A 100 -12.14 32.08 -27.07
C LYS A 100 -12.48 33.43 -26.42
N LYS A 101 -12.26 33.57 -25.11
CA LYS A 101 -12.60 34.79 -24.37
C LYS A 101 -11.58 35.92 -24.60
N ALA A 102 -10.32 35.59 -24.92
CA ALA A 102 -9.29 36.55 -25.28
C ALA A 102 -9.45 37.07 -26.72
N GLY A 103 -9.85 36.21 -27.67
CA GLY A 103 -10.04 36.60 -29.08
C GLY A 103 -11.28 37.48 -29.33
N SER A 104 -12.30 37.42 -28.48
CA SER A 104 -13.54 38.20 -28.62
C SER A 104 -13.43 39.67 -28.17
N ARG A 105 -12.32 40.09 -27.54
CA ARG A 105 -12.10 41.48 -27.10
C ARG A 105 -11.23 42.32 -28.04
N ALA A 106 -10.76 41.73 -29.16
CA ALA A 106 -9.87 42.39 -30.11
C ALA A 106 -10.50 42.60 -31.51
N GLY A 107 -11.83 42.52 -31.62
CA GLY A 107 -12.58 42.77 -32.86
C GLY A 107 -13.59 43.89 -32.69
#